data_AF-A0A1V1UIB5-F1
#
_entry.id   AF-A0A1V1UIB5-F1
#
_cell.length_a   1.000
_cell.length_b   1.000
_cell.length_c   1.000
_cell.angle_alpha   90.00
_cell.angle_beta   90.00
_cell.angle_gamma   90.00
#
_symmetry.space_group_name_H-M   'P 1'
#
loop_
_entity.id
_entity.type
_entity.pdbx_description
1 polymer ?
#
loop_
_entity_poly.entity_id
_entity_poly.type
_entity_poly.pdbx_seq_one_letter_code
_entity_poly.pdbx_strand_id
1 'polypeptide(L)'
;MRVGCSRPTVARVRVRGVVADRTTKGRVLQVRVSAREAEAFEALVAETGMTTSGLLRHMIRLSSGIVAFRRDEVTALKASANQLNALARNLAQMLKLAHAGKLRWNARDATMVGRLADRAEEVAGAVQALRAASLRGAFVRVSDLRDVGEGQRDG
;
A
#
# COMPACT_ATOMS: atom_id res chain seq x y z
N MET A 1 9.88 16.50 37.05
CA MET A 1 9.64 16.50 35.60
C MET A 1 8.96 15.17 35.24
N ARG A 2 7.63 15.14 35.03
CA ARG A 2 6.90 13.88 34.76
C ARG A 2 7.04 13.53 33.28
N VAL A 3 7.97 12.63 32.96
CA VAL A 3 8.11 12.04 31.63
C VAL A 3 7.03 10.96 31.48
N GLY A 4 5.85 11.36 30.99
CA GLY A 4 4.78 10.44 30.66
C GLY A 4 4.36 10.63 29.21
N CYS A 5 4.37 9.55 28.41
CA CYS A 5 3.83 9.59 27.06
C CYS A 5 2.33 9.90 27.09
N SER A 6 1.85 10.72 26.14
CA SER A 6 0.44 11.12 26.08
C SER A 6 -0.50 9.89 25.97
N ARG A 7 -1.72 9.96 26.54
CA ARG A 7 -2.74 8.89 26.49
C ARG A 7 -2.95 8.28 25.08
N PRO A 8 -2.97 9.06 23.98
CA PRO A 8 -3.08 8.50 22.62
C PRO A 8 -1.84 7.70 22.19
N THR A 9 -0.66 8.07 22.70
CA THR A 9 0.61 7.36 22.45
C THR A 9 0.65 6.07 23.23
N VAL A 10 0.25 6.09 24.50
CA VAL A 10 0.14 4.89 25.34
C VAL A 10 -0.91 3.93 24.78
N ALA A 11 -2.06 4.44 24.31
CA ALA A 11 -3.07 3.64 23.63
C ALA A 11 -2.52 3.00 22.35
N ARG A 12 -1.78 3.75 21.52
CA ARG A 12 -1.11 3.20 20.32
C ARG A 12 -0.08 2.13 20.67
N VAL A 13 0.69 2.31 21.74
CA VAL A 13 1.70 1.34 22.20
C VAL A 13 1.04 0.08 22.76
N ARG A 14 -0.06 0.22 23.52
CA ARG A 14 -0.87 -0.92 24.01
C ARG A 14 -1.59 -1.67 22.88
N VAL A 15 -2.11 -0.95 21.88
CA VAL A 15 -2.72 -1.54 20.68
C VAL A 15 -1.65 -2.17 19.77
N ARG A 16 -0.43 -1.63 19.76
CA ARG A 16 0.80 -2.30 19.28
C ARG A 16 1.26 -3.42 20.23
N GLY A 17 0.32 -4.15 20.83
CA GLY A 17 0.57 -5.39 21.54
C GLY A 17 1.64 -6.15 20.78
N VAL A 18 2.75 -6.43 21.50
CA VAL A 18 4.03 -6.94 20.99
C VAL A 18 3.80 -7.64 19.67
N VAL A 19 4.28 -7.06 18.56
CA VAL A 19 4.20 -7.71 17.26
C VAL A 19 4.91 -9.04 17.45
N ALA A 20 4.13 -10.10 17.64
CA ALA A 20 4.59 -11.44 17.89
C ALA A 20 5.24 -11.90 16.58
N ASP A 21 6.53 -11.61 16.52
CA ASP A 21 7.54 -12.27 15.73
C ASP A 21 7.13 -12.64 14.30
N ARG A 22 7.44 -11.72 13.39
CA ARG A 22 6.79 -11.59 12.07
C ARG A 22 7.22 -12.61 11.01
N THR A 23 7.97 -13.65 11.36
CA THR A 23 8.30 -14.71 10.39
C THR A 23 8.33 -16.13 10.93
N THR A 24 8.65 -16.41 12.20
CA THR A 24 8.75 -17.80 12.67
C THR A 24 8.59 -18.04 14.19
N LYS A 25 8.14 -17.08 15.01
CA LYS A 25 8.17 -17.23 16.49
C LYS A 25 9.55 -17.70 17.01
N GLY A 26 10.63 -17.16 16.44
CA GLY A 26 12.01 -17.53 16.76
C GLY A 26 12.48 -18.88 16.22
N ARG A 27 11.68 -19.62 15.45
CA ARG A 27 12.11 -20.89 14.86
C ARG A 27 13.11 -20.64 13.71
N VAL A 28 14.25 -21.31 13.77
CA VAL A 28 15.22 -21.36 12.69
C VAL A 28 14.77 -22.42 11.69
N LEU A 29 14.46 -22.00 10.47
CA LEU A 29 14.18 -22.91 9.36
C LEU A 29 15.50 -23.15 8.62
N GLN A 30 15.91 -24.41 8.52
CA GLN A 30 17.07 -24.82 7.72
C GLN A 30 16.58 -25.53 6.46
N VAL A 31 17.09 -25.09 5.32
CA VAL A 31 16.77 -25.68 4.01
C VAL A 31 18.09 -25.97 3.30
N ARG A 32 18.18 -27.14 2.68
CA ARG A 32 19.34 -27.49 1.84
C ARG A 32 19.12 -26.90 0.46
N VAL A 33 20.16 -26.27 -0.07
CA VAL A 33 20.19 -25.71 -1.42
C VAL A 33 21.40 -26.28 -2.16
N SER A 34 21.27 -26.43 -3.46
CA SER A 34 22.39 -26.75 -4.34
C SER A 34 23.36 -25.56 -4.45
N ALA A 35 24.59 -25.82 -4.87
CA ALA A 35 25.59 -24.76 -5.09
C ALA A 35 25.12 -23.72 -6.11
N ARG A 36 24.44 -24.18 -7.18
CA ARG A 36 23.87 -23.31 -8.21
C ARG A 36 22.76 -22.41 -7.67
N GLU A 37 21.90 -22.93 -6.81
CA GLU A 37 20.84 -22.13 -6.18
C GLU A 37 21.42 -21.11 -5.19
N ALA A 38 22.47 -21.48 -4.45
CA ALA A 38 23.18 -20.55 -3.58
C ALA A 38 23.81 -19.40 -4.39
N GLU A 39 24.49 -19.70 -5.49
CA GLU A 39 25.11 -18.69 -6.36
C GLU A 39 24.05 -17.74 -6.97
N ALA A 40 22.95 -18.30 -7.49
CA ALA A 40 21.84 -17.50 -8.02
C ALA A 40 21.21 -16.61 -6.94
N PHE A 41 21.11 -17.12 -5.71
CA PHE A 41 20.58 -16.36 -4.59
C PHE A 41 21.52 -15.21 -4.20
N GLU A 42 22.83 -15.44 -4.11
CA GLU A 42 23.82 -14.40 -3.80
C GLU A 42 23.85 -13.30 -4.88
N ALA A 43 23.71 -13.66 -6.16
CA ALA A 43 23.56 -12.68 -7.23
C ALA A 43 22.33 -11.78 -7.02
N LEU A 44 21.21 -12.37 -6.59
CA LEU A 44 19.97 -11.63 -6.29
C LEU A 44 20.11 -10.73 -5.06
N VAL A 45 20.86 -11.17 -4.04
CA VAL A 45 21.19 -10.35 -2.86
C VAL A 45 21.99 -9.11 -3.28
N ALA A 46 23.01 -9.30 -4.12
CA ALA A 46 23.84 -8.22 -4.63
C ALA A 46 23.04 -7.22 -5.49
N GLU A 47 22.18 -7.71 -6.38
CA GLU A 47 21.34 -6.87 -7.24
C GLU A 47 20.32 -6.04 -6.45
N THR A 48 19.67 -6.68 -5.47
CA THR A 48 18.59 -6.02 -4.70
C THR A 48 19.11 -5.11 -3.59
N GLY A 49 20.38 -5.24 -3.20
CA GLY A 49 21.00 -4.54 -2.07
C GLY A 49 20.39 -4.93 -0.72
N MET A 50 19.63 -6.03 -0.65
CA MET A 50 19.04 -6.53 0.59
C MET A 50 20.06 -7.35 1.38
N THR A 51 19.79 -7.57 2.67
CA THR A 51 20.51 -8.62 3.41
C THR A 51 19.97 -10.00 3.01
N THR A 52 20.80 -11.04 3.04
CA THR A 52 20.43 -12.46 2.79
C THR A 52 19.13 -12.83 3.52
N SER A 53 19.06 -12.54 4.83
CA SER A 53 17.87 -12.83 5.64
C SER A 53 16.66 -11.95 5.29
N GLY A 54 16.90 -10.71 4.84
CA GLY A 54 15.86 -9.81 4.33
C GLY A 54 15.22 -10.35 3.06
N LEU A 55 16.05 -10.77 2.10
CA LEU A 55 15.62 -11.29 0.81
C LEU A 55 14.87 -12.63 0.97
N LEU A 56 15.37 -13.55 1.80
CA LEU A 56 14.66 -14.81 2.10
C LEU A 56 13.26 -14.55 2.66
N ARG A 57 13.13 -13.66 3.64
CA ARG A 57 11.82 -13.29 4.20
C ARG A 57 10.93 -12.61 3.18
N HIS A 58 11.50 -11.82 2.26
CA HIS A 58 10.76 -11.18 1.18
C HIS A 58 10.23 -12.23 0.18
N MET A 59 11.06 -13.17 -0.26
CA MET A 59 10.65 -14.26 -1.15
C MET A 59 9.60 -15.19 -0.53
N ILE A 60 9.73 -15.52 0.75
CA ILE A 60 8.72 -16.33 1.49
C ILE A 60 7.39 -15.59 1.56
N ARG A 61 7.40 -14.26 1.75
CA ARG A 61 6.17 -13.46 1.73
C ARG A 61 5.54 -13.45 0.34
N LEU A 62 6.31 -13.16 -0.71
CA LEU A 62 5.80 -13.16 -2.08
C LEU A 62 5.21 -14.52 -2.48
N SER A 63 5.91 -15.62 -2.19
CA SER A 63 5.43 -16.98 -2.48
C SER A 63 4.19 -17.39 -1.68
N SER A 64 3.97 -16.80 -0.50
CA SER A 64 2.73 -16.97 0.28
C SER A 64 1.62 -15.98 -0.12
N GLY A 65 1.79 -15.29 -1.25
CA GLY A 65 0.82 -14.32 -1.77
C GLY A 65 0.77 -13.01 -0.96
N ILE A 66 1.76 -12.75 -0.13
CA ILE A 66 1.87 -11.54 0.69
C ILE A 66 2.64 -10.50 -0.10
N VAL A 67 2.01 -9.35 -0.28
CA VAL A 67 2.67 -8.21 -0.91
C VAL A 67 3.76 -7.66 0.02
N ALA A 68 5.02 -7.74 -0.41
CA ALA A 68 6.18 -7.31 0.34
C ALA A 68 6.83 -6.11 -0.35
N PHE A 69 6.42 -4.88 -0.01
CA PHE A 69 7.08 -3.69 -0.53
C PHE A 69 8.29 -3.29 0.31
N ARG A 70 9.30 -2.74 -0.37
CA ARG A 70 10.42 -2.03 0.25
C ARG A 70 9.97 -0.67 0.82
N ARG A 71 10.80 -0.08 1.68
CA ARG A 71 10.44 1.16 2.39
C ARG A 71 10.34 2.37 1.44
N ASP A 72 11.26 2.45 0.50
CA ASP A 72 11.28 3.39 -0.61
C ASP A 72 10.07 3.21 -1.52
N GLU A 73 9.70 1.98 -1.86
CA GLU A 73 8.48 1.68 -2.64
C GLU A 73 7.20 2.13 -1.91
N VAL A 74 7.10 1.90 -0.60
CA VAL A 74 5.99 2.41 0.24
C VAL A 74 5.95 3.94 0.28
N THR A 75 7.12 4.57 0.19
CA THR A 75 7.25 6.04 0.16
C THR A 75 6.81 6.59 -1.19
N ALA A 76 7.21 5.93 -2.29
CA ALA A 76 6.75 6.25 -3.65
C ALA A 76 5.23 6.09 -3.77
N LEU A 77 4.66 4.98 -3.27
CA LEU A 77 3.21 4.75 -3.21
C LEU A 77 2.47 5.89 -2.49
N LYS A 78 3.04 6.39 -1.38
CA LYS A 78 2.46 7.55 -0.67
C LYS A 78 2.49 8.81 -1.53
N ALA A 79 3.59 9.09 -2.20
CA ALA A 79 3.72 10.25 -3.07
C ALA A 79 2.70 10.19 -4.22
N SER A 80 2.59 9.04 -4.89
CA SER A 80 1.61 8.81 -5.96
C SER A 80 0.17 8.96 -5.46
N ALA A 81 -0.17 8.39 -4.30
CA ALA A 81 -1.50 8.55 -3.72
C ALA A 81 -1.85 10.03 -3.43
N ASN A 82 -0.89 10.80 -2.95
CA ASN A 82 -1.10 12.23 -2.69
C ASN A 82 -1.32 13.02 -3.99
N GLN A 83 -0.56 12.70 -5.04
CA GLN A 83 -0.73 13.33 -6.35
C GLN A 83 -2.10 13.00 -6.97
N LEU A 84 -2.53 11.75 -6.91
CA LEU A 84 -3.85 11.33 -7.38
C LEU A 84 -4.98 12.03 -6.62
N ASN A 85 -4.86 12.16 -5.30
CA ASN A 85 -5.82 12.92 -4.50
C ASN A 85 -5.87 14.40 -4.90
N ALA A 86 -4.73 15.01 -5.20
CA ALA A 86 -4.69 16.40 -5.66
C ALA A 86 -5.39 16.54 -7.01
N LEU A 87 -5.16 15.61 -7.94
CA LEU A 87 -5.86 15.57 -9.23
C LEU A 87 -7.38 15.42 -9.06
N ALA A 88 -7.83 14.48 -8.23
CA ALA A 88 -9.26 14.28 -7.95
C ALA A 88 -9.92 15.55 -7.39
N ARG A 89 -9.26 16.24 -6.44
CA ARG A 89 -9.75 17.52 -5.89
C ARG A 89 -9.84 18.61 -6.95
N ASN A 90 -8.85 18.72 -7.82
CA ASN A 90 -8.85 19.72 -8.90
C ASN A 90 -10.00 19.46 -9.88
N LEU A 91 -10.23 18.19 -10.26
CA LEU A 91 -11.34 17.81 -11.13
C LEU A 91 -12.71 18.09 -10.47
N ALA A 92 -12.85 17.78 -9.18
CA ALA A 92 -14.05 18.12 -8.41
C ALA A 92 -14.29 19.64 -8.33
N GLN A 93 -13.23 20.44 -8.21
CA GLN A 93 -13.33 21.90 -8.23
C GLN A 93 -13.77 22.42 -9.60
N MET A 94 -13.23 21.85 -10.69
CA MET A 94 -13.66 22.19 -12.06
C MET A 94 -15.15 21.90 -12.27
N LEU A 95 -15.65 20.76 -11.78
CA LEU A 95 -17.07 20.40 -11.81
C LEU A 95 -17.93 21.42 -11.04
N LYS A 96 -17.50 21.84 -9.85
CA LYS A 96 -18.19 22.87 -9.06
C LYS A 96 -18.25 24.22 -9.78
N LEU A 97 -17.15 24.63 -10.43
CA LEU A 97 -17.10 25.86 -11.21
C LEU A 97 -18.02 25.79 -12.43
N ALA A 98 -18.10 24.63 -13.09
CA ALA A 98 -19.03 24.40 -14.19
C ALA A 98 -20.48 24.51 -13.74
N HIS A 99 -20.82 23.88 -12.61
CA HIS A 99 -22.17 23.92 -12.05
C HIS A 99 -22.59 25.34 -11.62
N ALA A 100 -21.63 26.13 -11.10
CA ALA A 100 -21.84 27.54 -10.76
C ALA A 100 -21.89 28.49 -11.98
N GLY A 101 -21.81 27.96 -13.21
CA GLY A 101 -21.81 28.74 -14.45
C GLY A 101 -20.53 29.55 -14.70
N LYS A 102 -19.50 29.38 -13.87
CA LYS A 102 -18.20 30.08 -13.97
C LYS A 102 -17.24 29.43 -14.95
N LEU A 103 -17.55 28.21 -15.39
CA LEU A 103 -16.82 27.45 -16.39
C LEU A 103 -17.83 26.90 -17.39
N ARG A 104 -17.61 27.13 -18.68
CA ARG A 104 -18.53 26.68 -19.72
C ARG A 104 -17.98 25.42 -20.38
N TRP A 105 -18.72 24.32 -20.27
CA TRP A 105 -18.42 23.04 -20.93
C TRP A 105 -19.56 22.65 -21.86
N ASN A 106 -19.23 21.88 -22.90
CA ASN A 106 -20.25 21.08 -23.55
C ASN A 106 -20.60 19.87 -22.64
N ALA A 107 -21.78 19.28 -22.83
CA ALA A 107 -22.27 18.20 -21.96
C ALA A 107 -21.35 16.96 -21.95
N ARG A 108 -20.67 16.70 -23.07
CA ARG A 108 -19.73 15.57 -23.22
C ARG A 108 -18.51 15.74 -22.31
N ASP A 109 -17.91 16.92 -22.31
CA ASP A 109 -16.71 17.23 -21.52
C ASP A 109 -17.03 17.22 -20.03
N ALA A 110 -18.20 17.74 -19.62
CA ALA A 110 -18.66 17.67 -18.25
C ALA A 110 -18.76 16.23 -17.74
N THR A 111 -19.36 15.35 -18.56
CA THR A 111 -19.50 13.93 -18.25
C THR A 111 -18.15 13.21 -18.21
N MET A 112 -17.21 13.59 -19.09
CA MET A 112 -15.86 13.04 -19.10
C MET A 112 -15.07 13.43 -17.84
N VAL A 113 -15.12 14.70 -17.45
CA VAL A 113 -14.41 15.19 -16.25
C VAL A 113 -15.00 14.59 -14.97
N GLY A 114 -16.32 14.40 -14.91
CA GLY A 114 -16.97 13.62 -13.83
C GLY A 114 -16.37 12.22 -13.68
N ARG A 115 -16.37 11.43 -14.76
CA ARG A 115 -15.79 10.08 -14.76
C ARG A 115 -14.30 10.06 -14.40
N LEU A 116 -13.53 11.06 -14.82
CA LEU A 116 -12.12 11.17 -14.46
C LEU A 116 -11.93 11.49 -12.97
N ALA A 117 -12.79 12.33 -12.39
CA ALA A 117 -12.74 12.66 -10.96
C ALA A 117 -13.00 11.39 -10.12
N ASP A 118 -14.08 10.68 -10.43
CA ASP A 118 -14.47 9.45 -9.73
C ASP A 118 -13.37 8.38 -9.83
N ARG A 119 -12.83 8.18 -11.04
CA ARG A 119 -11.76 7.19 -11.25
C ARG A 119 -10.47 7.57 -10.54
N ALA A 120 -10.12 8.85 -10.53
CA ALA A 120 -8.92 9.32 -9.83
C ALA A 120 -9.05 9.10 -8.31
N GLU A 121 -10.23 9.31 -7.74
CA GLU A 121 -10.51 9.05 -6.33
C GLU A 121 -10.45 7.55 -6.00
N GLU A 122 -11.07 6.70 -6.83
CA GLU A 122 -11.03 5.24 -6.68
C GLU A 122 -9.59 4.71 -6.70
N VAL A 123 -8.78 5.13 -7.69
CA VAL A 123 -7.37 4.72 -7.79
C VAL A 123 -6.56 5.25 -6.61
N ALA A 124 -6.79 6.50 -6.19
CA ALA A 124 -6.12 7.04 -5.01
C ALA A 124 -6.44 6.22 -3.74
N GLY A 125 -7.71 5.82 -3.56
CA GLY A 125 -8.16 4.95 -2.48
C GLY A 125 -7.48 3.58 -2.53
N ALA A 126 -7.45 2.94 -3.70
CA ALA A 126 -6.79 1.64 -3.89
C ALA A 126 -5.29 1.69 -3.57
N VAL A 127 -4.58 2.74 -4.02
CA VAL A 127 -3.14 2.93 -3.71
C VAL A 127 -2.92 3.15 -2.22
N GLN A 128 -3.81 3.89 -1.54
CA GLN A 128 -3.74 4.06 -0.09
C GLN A 128 -4.01 2.75 0.66
N ALA A 129 -4.98 1.96 0.22
CA ALA A 129 -5.30 0.65 0.78
C ALA A 129 -4.10 -0.31 0.64
N LEU A 130 -3.51 -0.35 -0.56
CA LEU A 130 -2.29 -1.10 -0.85
C LEU A 130 -1.15 -0.68 0.08
N ARG A 131 -0.89 0.62 0.21
CA ARG A 131 0.12 1.15 1.14
C ARG A 131 -0.16 0.75 2.60
N ALA A 132 -1.41 0.82 3.04
CA ALA A 132 -1.80 0.51 4.40
C ALA A 132 -1.61 -0.99 4.71
N ALA A 133 -1.88 -1.85 3.73
CA ALA A 133 -1.57 -3.26 3.78
C ALA A 133 -0.06 -3.52 3.96
N SER A 134 0.76 -2.85 3.15
CA SER A 134 2.23 -2.93 3.22
C SER A 134 2.75 -2.54 4.61
N LEU A 135 2.24 -1.45 5.18
CA LEU A 135 2.68 -0.92 6.48
C LEU A 135 2.27 -1.78 7.66
N ARG A 136 1.08 -2.37 7.60
CA ARG A 136 0.61 -3.29 8.66
C ARG A 136 1.34 -4.63 8.61
N GLY A 137 2.16 -4.89 7.58
CA GLY A 137 2.66 -6.23 7.28
C GLY A 137 1.52 -7.23 7.23
N ALA A 138 0.33 -6.74 6.87
CA ALA A 138 -0.89 -7.52 6.86
C ALA A 138 -0.86 -8.38 5.60
N PHE A 139 -1.25 -9.64 5.77
CA PHE A 139 -1.51 -10.58 4.70
C PHE A 139 -2.59 -9.97 3.81
N VAL A 140 -2.22 -9.31 2.73
CA VAL A 140 -3.16 -8.99 1.66
C VAL A 140 -2.87 -9.99 0.58
N ARG A 141 -3.77 -10.97 0.46
CA ARG A 141 -3.73 -11.89 -0.67
C ARG A 141 -4.19 -11.12 -1.89
N VAL A 142 -3.59 -11.41 -3.04
CA VAL A 142 -4.02 -10.84 -4.33
C VAL A 142 -5.52 -11.06 -4.58
N SER A 143 -6.09 -12.12 -4.01
CA SER A 143 -7.53 -12.40 -3.99
C SER A 143 -8.36 -11.30 -3.32
N ASP A 144 -7.88 -10.73 -2.21
CA ASP A 144 -8.62 -9.77 -1.37
C ASP A 144 -8.72 -8.38 -2.03
N LEU A 145 -7.91 -8.11 -3.07
CA LEU A 145 -7.95 -6.87 -3.85
C LEU A 145 -9.03 -6.88 -4.93
N ARG A 146 -9.58 -8.07 -5.29
CA ARG A 146 -10.67 -8.19 -6.26
C ARG A 146 -12.01 -7.78 -5.65
N ASP A 147 -12.19 -8.00 -4.35
CA ASP A 147 -13.44 -7.70 -3.64
C ASP A 147 -13.65 -6.21 -3.33
N VAL A 148 -12.61 -5.38 -3.47
CA VAL A 148 -12.72 -3.92 -3.25
C VAL A 148 -13.53 -3.24 -4.38
N GLY A 149 -13.72 -3.91 -5.53
CA GLY A 149 -14.49 -3.42 -6.67
C GLY A 149 -15.99 -3.77 -6.65
N GLU A 150 -16.43 -4.72 -5.82
CA GLU A 150 -17.81 -5.23 -5.83
C GLU A 150 -18.62 -4.88 -4.58
N GLY A 151 -17.98 -4.40 -3.50
CA GLY A 151 -18.62 -4.18 -2.20
C GLY A 151 -19.38 -2.87 -1.98
N GLN A 152 -19.63 -2.04 -3.00
CA GLN A 152 -20.35 -0.77 -2.82
C GLN A 152 -21.42 -0.53 -3.90
N ARG A 153 -22.27 -1.54 -4.09
CA ARG A 153 -23.64 -1.40 -4.58
C ARG A 153 -24.50 -2.33 -3.74
N ASP A 154 -25.17 -1.76 -2.75
CA ASP A 154 -26.49 -2.14 -2.23
C ASP A 154 -26.63 -1.69 -0.76
N GLY A 155 -27.58 -0.78 -0.52
CA GLY A 155 -27.94 -0.23 0.79
C GLY A 155 -28.16 1.28 0.77
#